data_AF-A0A813LV89-F1
#
_entry.id   AF-A0A813LV89-F1
#
_cell.length_a   1.000
_cell.length_b   1.000
_cell.length_c   1.000
_cell.angle_alpha   90.00
_cell.angle_beta   90.00
_cell.angle_gamma   90.00
#
_symmetry.space_group_name_H-M   'P 1'
#
loop_
_entity.id
_entity.type
_entity.pdbx_description
1 polymer ?
#
loop_
_entity_poly.entity_id
_entity_poly.type
_entity_poly.pdbx_seq_one_letter_code
_entity_poly.pdbx_strand_id
1 'polypeptide(L)'
;MLSVYKNSAVSSAQLHQADIRQREVDFYTNNYWIWGSTAVIMAGFAFGQLTEAIPEGTDETLALFYLGFTSLCLSLDLCIITWTVLLCIWGPGMALRGQGGMKAYNDAVLFLKAEQRTVYLAFVVSVIAYFGSSCCLLWVYPSRTSVNIFSTCILLGCLVGMAFLQMKLELQIGGLGNNHEDVDGRIRAFVPFEDVADLDTFVASALPESAQATTFQRGMYASA
;
A
#
# COMPACT_ATOMS: atom_id res chain seq x y z
N MET A 1 -43.50 18.40 -5.44
CA MET A 1 -42.69 18.61 -4.21
C MET A 1 -42.05 17.31 -3.71
N LEU A 2 -42.77 16.19 -3.62
CA LEU A 2 -42.17 14.88 -3.22
C LEU A 2 -41.00 14.40 -4.09
N SER A 3 -41.04 14.66 -5.41
CA SER A 3 -39.93 14.34 -6.32
C SER A 3 -38.64 15.12 -5.98
N VAL A 4 -38.77 16.37 -5.54
CA VAL A 4 -37.62 17.21 -5.16
C VAL A 4 -36.99 16.70 -3.86
N TYR A 5 -37.82 16.35 -2.86
CA TYR A 5 -37.31 15.74 -1.62
C TYR A 5 -36.63 14.39 -1.86
N LYS A 6 -37.21 13.56 -2.74
CA LYS A 6 -36.60 12.29 -3.14
C LYS A 6 -35.24 12.49 -3.80
N ASN A 7 -35.15 13.41 -4.77
CA ASN A 7 -33.90 13.69 -5.48
C ASN A 7 -32.84 14.30 -4.56
N SER A 8 -33.24 15.19 -3.64
CA SER A 8 -32.36 15.75 -2.61
C SER A 8 -31.77 14.66 -1.71
N ALA A 9 -32.62 13.74 -1.21
CA ALA A 9 -32.17 12.65 -0.36
C ALA A 9 -31.22 11.67 -1.08
N VAL A 10 -31.51 11.32 -2.34
CA VAL A 10 -30.63 10.47 -3.15
C VAL A 10 -29.30 11.15 -3.43
N SER A 11 -29.33 12.44 -3.81
CA SER A 11 -28.13 13.24 -4.05
C SER A 11 -27.26 13.34 -2.79
N SER A 12 -27.86 13.60 -1.62
CA SER A 12 -27.11 13.63 -0.35
C SER A 12 -26.47 12.29 0.00
N ALA A 13 -27.14 11.18 -0.28
CA ALA A 13 -26.60 9.85 -0.02
C ALA A 13 -25.45 9.51 -0.98
N GLN A 14 -25.55 9.89 -2.25
CA GLN A 14 -24.46 9.74 -3.24
C GLN A 14 -23.22 10.56 -2.85
N LEU A 15 -23.42 11.79 -2.37
CA LEU A 15 -22.32 12.62 -1.86
C LEU A 15 -21.65 11.99 -0.63
N HIS A 16 -22.44 11.44 0.30
CA HIS A 16 -21.87 10.73 1.45
C HIS A 16 -21.11 9.47 1.05
N GLN A 17 -21.60 8.73 0.06
CA GLN A 17 -20.88 7.57 -0.45
C GLN A 17 -19.55 7.96 -1.11
N ALA A 18 -19.53 9.06 -1.88
CA ALA A 18 -18.30 9.56 -2.49
C ALA A 18 -17.27 9.98 -1.43
N ASP A 19 -17.72 10.66 -0.37
CA ASP A 19 -16.88 11.07 0.76
C ASP A 19 -16.28 9.85 1.50
N ILE A 20 -17.07 8.79 1.71
CA ILE A 20 -16.57 7.53 2.28
C ILE A 20 -15.49 6.91 1.39
N ARG A 21 -15.73 6.83 0.07
CA ARG A 21 -14.74 6.26 -0.87
C ARG A 21 -13.47 7.08 -0.95
N GLN A 22 -13.57 8.40 -0.92
CA GLN A 22 -12.39 9.27 -0.85
C GLN A 22 -11.56 8.97 0.40
N ARG A 23 -12.22 8.83 1.57
CA ARG A 23 -11.53 8.46 2.82
C ARG A 23 -10.86 7.09 2.77
N GLU A 24 -11.46 6.12 2.08
CA GLU A 24 -10.83 4.80 1.88
C GLU A 24 -9.58 4.89 1.01
N VAL A 25 -9.63 5.63 -0.11
CA VAL A 25 -8.43 5.88 -0.95
C VAL A 25 -7.34 6.57 -0.14
N ASP A 26 -7.70 7.61 0.63
CA ASP A 26 -6.76 8.34 1.49
C ASP A 26 -6.16 7.43 2.57
N PHE A 27 -6.98 6.53 3.16
CA PHE A 27 -6.52 5.55 4.14
C PHE A 27 -5.46 4.61 3.56
N TYR A 28 -5.73 3.98 2.41
CA TYR A 28 -4.76 3.08 1.78
C TYR A 28 -3.50 3.83 1.33
N THR A 29 -3.66 5.00 0.73
CA THR A 29 -2.54 5.83 0.28
C THR A 29 -1.65 6.25 1.46
N ASN A 30 -2.24 6.62 2.59
CA ASN A 30 -1.49 6.94 3.80
C ASN A 30 -0.74 5.73 4.36
N ASN A 31 -1.36 4.54 4.36
CA ASN A 31 -0.67 3.31 4.76
C ASN A 31 0.55 3.01 3.88
N TYR A 32 0.39 3.12 2.55
CA TYR A 32 1.50 2.96 1.62
C TYR A 32 2.58 4.01 1.80
N TRP A 33 2.21 5.25 2.11
CA TRP A 33 3.18 6.30 2.42
C TRP A 33 4.00 6.00 3.68
N ILE A 34 3.37 5.47 4.73
CA ILE A 34 4.04 5.06 5.97
C ILE A 34 5.01 3.91 5.70
N TRP A 35 4.58 2.87 4.97
CA TRP A 35 5.45 1.75 4.59
C TRP A 35 6.59 2.17 3.67
N GLY A 36 6.31 3.01 2.67
CA GLY A 36 7.32 3.56 1.78
C GLY A 36 8.37 4.37 2.54
N SER A 37 7.94 5.28 3.42
CA SER A 37 8.84 6.12 4.21
C SER A 37 9.72 5.31 5.16
N THR A 38 9.16 4.29 5.81
CA THR A 38 9.92 3.40 6.69
C THR A 38 10.90 2.52 5.92
N ALA A 39 10.50 1.99 4.75
CA ALA A 39 11.40 1.25 3.86
C ALA A 39 12.56 2.11 3.36
N VAL A 40 12.37 3.41 3.05
CA VAL A 40 13.47 4.33 2.70
C VAL A 40 14.49 4.42 3.84
N ILE A 41 14.03 4.53 5.08
CA ILE A 41 14.92 4.61 6.25
C ILE A 41 15.71 3.31 6.41
N MET A 42 15.04 2.15 6.32
CA MET A 42 15.70 0.85 6.42
C MET A 42 16.71 0.62 5.30
N ALA A 43 16.36 0.96 4.05
CA ALA A 43 17.25 0.89 2.91
C ALA A 43 18.50 1.76 3.12
N GLY A 44 18.34 2.95 3.70
CA GLY A 44 19.46 3.82 4.07
C GLY A 44 20.42 3.17 5.08
N PHE A 45 19.87 2.52 6.11
CA PHE A 45 20.69 1.79 7.08
C PHE A 45 21.35 0.55 6.49
N ALA A 46 20.63 -0.22 5.66
CA ALA A 46 21.17 -1.38 4.96
C ALA A 46 22.28 -0.99 3.97
N PHE A 47 22.12 0.14 3.27
CA PHE A 47 23.15 0.68 2.40
C PHE A 47 24.40 1.10 3.18
N GLY A 48 24.22 1.74 4.34
CA GLY A 48 25.32 2.08 5.25
C GLY A 48 26.10 0.84 5.69
N GLN A 49 25.40 -0.23 6.08
CA GLN A 49 26.02 -1.53 6.41
C GLN A 49 26.81 -2.09 5.22
N LEU A 50 26.23 -2.05 4.01
CA LEU A 50 26.87 -2.59 2.81
C LEU A 50 28.17 -1.86 2.42
N THR A 51 28.28 -0.56 2.74
CA THR A 51 29.47 0.24 2.42
C THR A 51 30.62 0.08 3.41
N GLU A 52 30.39 -0.56 4.56
CA GLU A 52 31.42 -0.74 5.57
C GLU A 52 32.38 -1.89 5.20
N ALA A 53 33.69 -1.66 5.35
CA ALA A 53 34.68 -2.65 5.00
C ALA A 53 34.71 -3.80 6.02
N ILE A 54 34.55 -5.03 5.53
CA ILE A 54 34.60 -6.24 6.36
C ILE A 54 36.02 -6.43 6.91
N PRO A 55 36.20 -6.66 8.22
CA PRO A 55 37.51 -6.90 8.82
C PRO A 55 38.20 -8.13 8.23
N GLU A 56 39.51 -8.00 7.99
CA GLU A 56 40.36 -9.10 7.54
C GLU A 56 40.41 -10.20 8.62
N GLY A 57 40.14 -11.45 8.23
CA GLY A 57 40.11 -12.61 9.14
C GLY A 57 38.71 -13.07 9.55
N THR A 58 37.65 -12.49 9.00
CA THR A 58 36.28 -12.99 9.15
C THR A 58 36.09 -14.28 8.34
N ASP A 59 35.35 -15.24 8.88
CA ASP A 59 34.98 -16.45 8.14
C ASP A 59 34.15 -16.12 6.89
N GLU A 60 34.52 -16.73 5.76
CA GLU A 60 33.91 -16.44 4.45
C GLU A 60 32.41 -16.75 4.45
N THR A 61 31.98 -17.77 5.21
CA THR A 61 30.56 -18.13 5.29
C THR A 61 29.75 -17.07 6.01
N LEU A 62 30.27 -16.52 7.11
CA LEU A 62 29.62 -15.47 7.88
C LEU A 62 29.52 -14.17 7.06
N ALA A 63 30.59 -13.83 6.35
CA ALA A 63 30.61 -12.68 5.45
C ALA A 63 29.58 -12.82 4.32
N LEU A 64 29.45 -14.02 3.74
CA LEU A 64 28.46 -14.32 2.70
C LEU A 64 27.03 -14.19 3.24
N PHE A 65 26.73 -14.73 4.42
CA PHE A 65 25.40 -14.60 5.02
C PHE A 65 25.07 -13.15 5.36
N TYR A 66 26.02 -12.42 5.95
CA TYR A 66 25.88 -11.00 6.25
C TYR A 66 25.52 -10.22 4.97
N LEU A 67 26.37 -10.27 3.95
CA LEU A 67 26.14 -9.56 2.68
C LEU A 67 24.87 -10.04 1.97
N GLY A 68 24.55 -11.33 2.06
CA GLY A 68 23.33 -11.92 1.50
C GLY A 68 22.07 -11.34 2.14
N PHE A 69 22.02 -11.26 3.47
CA PHE A 69 20.87 -10.66 4.17
C PHE A 69 20.78 -9.14 3.95
N THR A 70 21.90 -8.42 3.99
CA THR A 70 21.91 -6.97 3.74
C THR A 70 21.45 -6.63 2.33
N SER A 71 21.96 -7.35 1.32
CA SER A 71 21.56 -7.14 -0.09
C SER A 71 20.11 -7.53 -0.36
N LEU A 72 19.61 -8.61 0.26
CA LEU A 72 18.21 -9.00 0.19
C LEU A 72 17.29 -7.93 0.81
N CYS A 73 17.63 -7.43 2.00
CA CYS A 73 16.91 -6.35 2.66
C CYS A 73 16.83 -5.11 1.76
N LEU A 74 17.98 -4.65 1.26
CA LEU A 74 18.06 -3.46 0.41
C LEU A 74 17.27 -3.63 -0.89
N SER A 75 17.33 -4.81 -1.52
CA SER A 75 16.61 -5.10 -2.76
C SER A 75 15.09 -5.10 -2.54
N LEU A 76 14.62 -5.70 -1.44
CA LEU A 76 13.21 -5.72 -1.07
C LEU A 76 12.71 -4.32 -0.72
N ASP A 77 13.48 -3.55 0.05
CA ASP A 77 13.10 -2.18 0.41
C ASP A 77 13.00 -1.27 -0.81
N LEU A 78 13.93 -1.36 -1.77
CA LEU A 78 13.81 -0.63 -3.05
C LEU A 78 12.58 -1.06 -3.86
N CYS A 79 12.23 -2.35 -3.85
CA CYS A 79 11.00 -2.84 -4.48
C CYS A 79 9.75 -2.26 -3.78
N ILE A 80 9.72 -2.24 -2.46
CA ILE A 80 8.61 -1.67 -1.68
C ILE A 80 8.48 -0.17 -1.95
N ILE A 81 9.58 0.58 -1.97
CA ILE A 81 9.57 2.03 -2.23
C ILE A 81 9.01 2.32 -3.61
N THR A 82 9.49 1.61 -4.64
CA THR A 82 9.01 1.82 -6.02
C THR A 82 7.54 1.44 -6.15
N TRP A 83 7.12 0.31 -5.57
CA TRP A 83 5.73 -0.13 -5.60
C TRP A 83 4.79 0.82 -4.85
N THR A 84 5.14 1.23 -3.63
CA THR A 84 4.33 2.16 -2.82
C THR A 84 4.18 3.52 -3.48
N VAL A 85 5.24 4.05 -4.10
CA VAL A 85 5.14 5.29 -4.88
C VAL A 85 4.19 5.14 -6.07
N LEU A 86 4.27 4.04 -6.82
CA LEU A 86 3.36 3.79 -7.93
C LEU A 86 1.91 3.67 -7.46
N LEU A 87 1.64 2.97 -6.36
CA LEU A 87 0.29 2.86 -5.78
C LEU A 87 -0.26 4.22 -5.32
N CYS A 88 0.57 5.07 -4.70
CA CYS A 88 0.17 6.41 -4.28
C CYS A 88 -0.11 7.37 -5.45
N ILE A 89 0.48 7.14 -6.62
CA ILE A 89 0.23 7.94 -7.83
C ILE A 89 -0.97 7.37 -8.61
N TRP A 90 -1.00 6.07 -8.82
CA TRP A 90 -2.01 5.41 -9.65
C TRP A 90 -3.35 5.25 -8.94
N GLY A 91 -3.40 4.99 -7.63
CA GLY A 91 -4.64 4.85 -6.88
C GLY A 91 -5.55 6.08 -6.99
N PRO A 92 -5.10 7.26 -6.53
CA PRO A 92 -5.84 8.52 -6.72
C PRO A 92 -5.99 8.90 -8.20
N GLY A 93 -4.99 8.58 -9.03
CA GLY A 93 -5.03 8.85 -10.47
C GLY A 93 -6.18 8.13 -11.18
N MET A 94 -6.43 6.87 -10.84
CA MET A 94 -7.55 6.08 -11.35
C MET A 94 -8.90 6.60 -10.86
N ALA A 95 -8.97 7.01 -9.59
CA ALA A 95 -10.18 7.60 -9.01
C ALA A 95 -10.57 8.92 -9.70
N LEU A 96 -9.59 9.80 -9.99
CA LEU A 96 -9.84 11.12 -10.59
C LEU A 96 -9.99 11.10 -12.12
N ARG A 97 -9.32 10.20 -12.82
CA ARG A 97 -9.28 10.16 -14.30
C ARG A 97 -10.20 9.12 -14.92
N GLY A 98 -10.77 8.22 -14.12
CA GLY A 98 -11.62 7.16 -14.63
C GLY A 98 -12.91 7.70 -15.25
N GLN A 99 -13.25 7.22 -16.44
CA GLN A 99 -14.44 7.65 -17.18
C GLN A 99 -15.77 7.19 -16.55
N GLY A 100 -15.71 6.34 -15.50
CA GLY A 100 -16.89 5.74 -14.84
C GLY A 100 -17.30 6.38 -13.52
N GLY A 101 -16.83 7.58 -13.19
CA GLY A 101 -17.20 8.31 -11.97
C GLY A 101 -17.04 7.46 -10.69
N MET A 102 -18.14 7.19 -9.98
CA MET A 102 -18.14 6.41 -8.73
C MET A 102 -17.62 4.97 -8.91
N LYS A 103 -17.82 4.36 -10.08
CA LYS A 103 -17.34 3.01 -10.37
C LYS A 103 -15.81 2.96 -10.45
N ALA A 104 -15.21 3.96 -11.10
CA ALA A 104 -13.76 4.08 -11.16
C ALA A 104 -13.13 4.28 -9.76
N TYR A 105 -13.81 5.02 -8.87
CA TYR A 105 -13.44 5.13 -7.46
C TYR A 105 -13.45 3.77 -6.75
N ASN A 106 -14.52 2.99 -6.95
CA ASN A 106 -14.63 1.66 -6.37
C ASN A 106 -13.54 0.71 -6.87
N ASP A 107 -13.26 0.74 -8.18
CA ASP A 107 -12.22 -0.09 -8.79
C ASP A 107 -10.83 0.29 -8.28
N ALA A 108 -10.56 1.59 -8.09
CA ALA A 108 -9.32 2.06 -7.49
C ALA A 108 -9.12 1.55 -6.05
N VAL A 109 -10.17 1.58 -5.22
CA VAL A 109 -10.12 1.06 -3.85
C VAL A 109 -9.88 -0.45 -3.84
N LEU A 110 -10.57 -1.21 -4.69
CA LEU A 110 -10.39 -2.66 -4.79
C LEU A 110 -8.97 -3.02 -5.22
N PHE A 111 -8.41 -2.28 -6.17
CA PHE A 111 -7.02 -2.45 -6.59
C PHE A 111 -6.04 -2.17 -5.44
N LEU A 112 -6.20 -1.03 -4.74
CA LEU A 112 -5.37 -0.70 -3.58
C LEU A 112 -5.49 -1.73 -2.45
N LYS A 113 -6.69 -2.28 -2.21
CA LYS A 113 -6.90 -3.32 -1.20
C LYS A 113 -6.22 -4.65 -1.58
N ALA A 114 -6.29 -5.03 -2.86
CA ALA A 114 -5.69 -6.28 -3.36
C ALA A 114 -4.16 -6.30 -3.21
N GLU A 115 -3.51 -5.18 -3.51
CA GLU A 115 -2.05 -5.06 -3.44
C GLU A 115 -1.49 -4.95 -2.01
N GLN A 116 -2.34 -4.58 -1.05
CA GLN A 116 -1.90 -4.30 0.33
C GLN A 116 -1.21 -5.49 0.97
N ARG A 117 -1.74 -6.70 0.76
CA ARG A 117 -1.18 -7.93 1.32
C ARG A 117 0.21 -8.22 0.76
N THR A 118 0.41 -8.00 -0.53
CA THR A 118 1.70 -8.26 -1.19
C THR A 118 2.78 -7.33 -0.65
N VAL A 119 2.48 -6.03 -0.59
CA VAL A 119 3.41 -5.01 -0.07
C VAL A 119 3.72 -5.28 1.41
N TYR A 120 2.70 -5.61 2.20
CA TYR A 120 2.87 -5.94 3.60
C TYR A 120 3.79 -7.16 3.80
N LEU A 121 3.57 -8.26 3.06
CA LEU A 121 4.44 -9.44 3.18
C LEU A 121 5.88 -9.13 2.77
N ALA A 122 6.09 -8.36 1.70
CA ALA A 122 7.42 -7.92 1.30
C ALA A 122 8.11 -7.11 2.40
N PHE A 123 7.38 -6.19 3.05
CA PHE A 123 7.87 -5.39 4.17
C PHE A 123 8.24 -6.24 5.39
N VAL A 124 7.41 -7.23 5.75
CA VAL A 124 7.72 -8.14 6.86
C VAL A 124 8.98 -8.96 6.58
N VAL A 125 9.13 -9.46 5.35
CA VAL A 125 10.34 -10.21 4.95
C VAL A 125 11.58 -9.31 4.97
N SER A 126 11.47 -8.04 4.53
CA SER A 126 12.61 -7.11 4.57
C SER A 126 13.03 -6.78 6.00
N VAL A 127 12.08 -6.58 6.92
CA VAL A 127 12.35 -6.41 8.35
C VAL A 127 13.09 -7.63 8.93
N ILE A 128 12.62 -8.86 8.64
CA ILE A 128 13.29 -10.07 9.12
C ILE A 128 14.71 -10.18 8.56
N ALA A 129 14.91 -9.89 7.28
CA ALA A 129 16.22 -9.87 6.64
C ALA A 129 17.15 -8.82 7.27
N TYR A 130 16.64 -7.63 7.61
CA TYR A 130 17.39 -6.59 8.31
C TYR A 130 17.87 -7.03 9.70
N PHE A 131 17.00 -7.70 10.46
CA PHE A 131 17.38 -8.27 11.76
C PHE A 131 18.41 -9.40 11.63
N GLY A 132 18.26 -10.26 10.61
CA GLY A 132 19.25 -11.28 10.28
C GLY A 132 20.63 -10.66 9.99
N SER A 133 20.67 -9.65 9.14
CA SER A 133 21.88 -8.86 8.83
C SER A 133 22.50 -8.27 10.10
N SER A 134 21.69 -7.65 10.96
CA SER A 134 22.15 -7.03 12.20
C SER A 134 22.72 -8.05 13.20
N CYS A 135 22.16 -9.26 13.26
CA CYS A 135 22.71 -10.34 14.07
C CYS A 135 24.07 -10.78 13.53
N CYS A 136 24.20 -11.00 12.21
CA CYS A 136 25.47 -11.36 11.59
C CYS A 136 26.55 -10.29 11.80
N LEU A 137 26.19 -9.00 11.71
CA LEU A 137 27.10 -7.87 11.90
C LEU A 137 27.83 -7.90 13.25
N LEU A 138 27.13 -8.25 14.34
CA LEU A 138 27.73 -8.39 15.67
C LEU A 138 28.84 -9.45 15.72
N TRP A 139 28.76 -10.48 14.88
CA TRP A 139 29.76 -11.54 14.79
C TRP A 139 30.90 -11.18 13.83
N VAL A 140 30.64 -10.34 12.82
CA VAL A 140 31.65 -9.85 11.85
C VAL A 140 32.60 -8.83 12.48
N TYR A 141 32.14 -8.01 13.43
CA TYR A 141 32.99 -7.08 14.19
C TYR A 141 33.18 -7.59 15.64
N PRO A 142 33.96 -8.67 15.85
CA PRO A 142 34.07 -9.29 17.15
C PRO A 142 34.82 -8.37 18.12
N SER A 143 34.14 -7.98 19.20
CA SER A 143 34.78 -7.38 20.37
C SER A 143 35.12 -8.48 21.38
N ARG A 144 34.23 -8.74 22.34
CA ARG A 144 34.34 -9.84 23.31
C ARG A 144 33.18 -10.80 23.11
N THR A 145 33.46 -12.10 23.09
CA THR A 145 32.45 -13.15 22.87
C THR A 145 31.27 -13.04 23.84
N SER A 146 31.51 -12.67 25.09
CA SER A 146 30.45 -12.44 26.08
C SER A 146 29.52 -11.27 25.74
N VAL A 147 30.05 -10.19 25.18
CA VAL A 147 29.29 -9.01 24.78
C VAL A 147 28.46 -9.33 23.53
N ASN A 148 29.04 -10.04 22.57
CA ASN A 148 28.35 -10.43 21.33
C ASN A 148 27.16 -11.35 21.63
N ILE A 149 27.34 -12.36 22.50
CA ILE A 149 26.24 -13.24 22.91
C ILE A 149 25.14 -12.44 23.62
N PHE A 150 25.49 -11.58 24.57
CA PHE A 150 24.52 -10.77 25.29
C PHE A 150 23.72 -9.85 24.35
N SER A 151 24.40 -9.17 23.43
CA SER A 151 23.76 -8.29 22.45
C SER A 151 22.87 -9.07 21.46
N THR A 152 23.33 -10.24 20.99
CA THR A 152 22.52 -11.11 20.11
C THR A 152 21.27 -11.62 20.83
N CYS A 153 21.36 -11.99 22.11
CA CYS A 153 20.21 -12.40 22.92
C CYS A 153 19.19 -11.27 23.07
N ILE A 154 19.64 -10.01 23.26
CA ILE A 154 18.74 -8.86 23.31
C ILE A 154 18.05 -8.63 21.97
N LEU A 155 18.80 -8.66 20.86
CA LEU A 155 18.24 -8.49 19.52
C LEU A 155 17.22 -9.57 19.16
N LEU A 156 17.52 -10.83 19.48
CA LEU A 156 16.58 -11.95 19.30
C LEU A 156 15.35 -11.80 20.20
N GLY A 157 15.52 -11.35 21.45
CA GLY A 157 14.40 -11.06 22.35
C GLY A 157 13.49 -9.98 21.79
N CYS A 158 14.06 -8.89 21.25
CA CYS A 158 13.30 -7.85 20.56
C CYS A 158 12.58 -8.40 19.32
N LEU A 159 13.25 -9.20 18.49
CA LEU A 159 12.66 -9.83 17.30
C LEU A 159 11.46 -10.70 17.67
N VAL A 160 11.60 -11.57 18.67
CA VAL A 160 10.51 -12.44 19.16
C VAL A 160 9.38 -11.59 19.74
N GLY A 161 9.70 -10.53 20.48
CA GLY A 161 8.70 -9.60 20.99
C GLY A 161 7.91 -8.91 19.88
N MET A 162 8.58 -8.41 18.83
CA MET A 162 7.92 -7.81 17.66
C MET A 162 7.08 -8.84 16.91
N ALA A 163 7.61 -10.04 16.64
CA ALA A 163 6.87 -11.11 15.97
C ALA A 163 5.63 -11.55 16.78
N PHE A 164 5.74 -11.61 18.12
CA PHE A 164 4.61 -11.91 18.99
C PHE A 164 3.57 -10.80 18.98
N LEU A 165 3.97 -9.54 19.06
CA LEU A 165 3.06 -8.39 18.98
C LEU A 165 2.37 -8.33 17.62
N GLN A 166 3.11 -8.61 16.54
CA GLN A 166 2.58 -8.65 15.20
C GLN A 166 1.61 -9.80 15.00
N MET A 167 1.93 -11.01 15.46
CA MET A 167 1.00 -12.14 15.44
C MET A 167 -0.24 -11.85 16.30
N LYS A 168 -0.08 -11.22 17.47
CA LYS A 168 -1.20 -10.82 18.32
C LYS A 168 -2.10 -9.80 17.62
N LEU A 169 -1.52 -8.80 16.95
CA LEU A 169 -2.25 -7.83 16.15
C LEU A 169 -3.00 -8.52 15.01
N GLU A 170 -2.34 -9.39 14.25
CA GLU A 170 -2.97 -10.18 13.18
C GLU A 170 -4.13 -11.05 13.68
N LEU A 171 -3.97 -11.68 14.85
CA LEU A 171 -5.03 -12.48 15.48
C LEU A 171 -6.19 -11.61 16.00
N GLN A 172 -5.90 -10.44 16.56
CA GLN A 172 -6.92 -9.51 17.06
C GLN A 172 -7.68 -8.83 15.93
N ILE A 173 -7.01 -8.55 14.82
CA ILE A 173 -7.59 -7.92 13.62
C ILE A 173 -8.26 -8.97 12.72
N GLY A 174 -7.99 -10.27 12.93
CA GLY A 174 -8.65 -11.38 12.22
C GLY A 174 -7.99 -11.77 10.88
N GLY A 175 -6.75 -11.32 10.63
CA GLY A 175 -6.08 -11.31 9.31
C GLY A 175 -5.65 -12.67 8.73
N LEU A 176 -5.69 -13.76 9.50
CA LEU A 176 -5.16 -15.06 9.07
C LEU A 176 -6.21 -16.11 8.66
N GLY A 177 -7.50 -15.89 8.93
CA GLY A 177 -8.51 -16.95 8.75
C GLY A 177 -9.91 -16.53 8.35
N ASN A 178 -10.31 -15.28 8.58
CA ASN A 178 -11.58 -14.80 8.04
C ASN A 178 -11.31 -14.11 6.72
N ASN A 179 -11.98 -14.59 5.66
CA ASN A 179 -12.21 -13.77 4.48
C ASN A 179 -12.72 -12.43 4.99
N HIS A 180 -11.90 -11.39 4.83
CA HIS A 180 -12.25 -10.00 5.07
C HIS A 180 -13.25 -9.58 3.96
N GLU A 181 -14.41 -10.26 3.93
CA GLU A 181 -15.71 -9.68 3.55
C GLU A 181 -16.14 -8.59 4.55
N ASP A 182 -15.23 -8.19 5.44
CA ASP A 182 -15.30 -7.06 6.35
C ASP A 182 -15.59 -5.77 5.59
N VAL A 183 -16.73 -5.20 5.99
CA VAL A 183 -17.13 -3.80 5.88
C VAL A 183 -16.62 -3.13 4.60
N ASP A 184 -17.10 -3.61 3.46
CA ASP A 184 -17.05 -2.79 2.25
C ASP A 184 -17.91 -1.55 2.52
N GLY A 185 -17.33 -0.34 2.43
CA GLY A 185 -18.07 0.92 2.50
C GLY A 185 -19.13 1.06 1.40
N ARG A 186 -19.22 0.07 0.49
CA ARG A 186 -20.28 -0.05 -0.52
C ARG A 186 -21.64 -0.26 0.12
N ILE A 187 -22.47 0.76 0.00
CA ILE A 187 -23.89 0.63 0.28
C ILE A 187 -24.53 -0.13 -0.89
N ARG A 188 -24.82 -1.43 -0.69
CA ARG A 188 -25.39 -2.33 -1.73
C ARG A 188 -26.67 -1.79 -2.37
N ALA A 189 -27.42 -0.95 -1.67
CA ALA A 189 -28.63 -0.31 -2.18
C ALA A 189 -28.37 0.73 -3.29
N PHE A 190 -27.15 1.26 -3.41
CA PHE A 190 -26.78 2.27 -4.41
C PHE A 190 -26.10 1.71 -5.67
N VAL A 191 -25.86 0.40 -5.74
CA VAL A 191 -25.31 -0.27 -6.93
C VAL A 191 -26.05 0.11 -8.23
N PRO A 192 -27.40 0.16 -8.28
CA PRO A 192 -28.10 0.57 -9.49
C PRO A 192 -27.82 2.02 -9.92
N PHE A 193 -27.43 2.89 -8.99
CA PHE A 193 -27.13 4.29 -9.29
C PHE A 193 -25.67 4.50 -9.71
N GLU A 194 -24.76 3.61 -9.28
CA GLU A 194 -23.39 3.54 -9.80
C GLU A 194 -23.41 3.21 -11.30
N ASP A 195 -24.26 2.25 -11.70
CA ASP A 195 -24.43 1.86 -13.11
C ASP A 195 -25.15 2.94 -13.95
N VAL A 196 -25.95 3.81 -13.31
CA VAL A 196 -26.65 4.91 -14.01
C VAL A 196 -25.70 6.08 -14.30
N ALA A 197 -24.69 6.34 -13.48
CA ALA A 197 -23.63 7.30 -13.82
C ALA A 197 -22.82 6.84 -15.05
N ASP A 198 -22.71 5.52 -15.24
CA ASP A 198 -22.12 4.89 -16.42
C ASP A 198 -23.04 4.98 -17.67
N LEU A 199 -24.33 5.34 -17.51
CA LEU A 199 -25.27 5.44 -18.62
C LEU A 199 -24.89 6.59 -19.55
N ASP A 200 -24.37 7.70 -19.01
CA ASP A 200 -23.87 8.82 -19.82
C ASP A 200 -22.64 8.40 -20.65
N THR A 201 -21.78 7.55 -20.07
CA THR A 201 -20.60 6.97 -20.75
C THR A 201 -21.02 5.94 -21.80
N PHE A 202 -22.00 5.10 -21.49
CA PHE A 202 -22.59 4.14 -22.42
C PHE A 202 -23.27 4.86 -23.59
N VAL A 203 -24.10 5.87 -23.32
CA VAL A 203 -24.76 6.71 -24.33
C VAL A 203 -23.71 7.46 -25.16
N ALA A 204 -22.65 8.00 -24.56
CA ALA A 204 -21.55 8.62 -25.28
C ALA A 204 -20.82 7.63 -26.20
N SER A 205 -20.58 6.40 -25.74
CA SER A 205 -19.92 5.34 -26.52
C SER A 205 -20.81 4.72 -27.61
N ALA A 206 -22.14 4.77 -27.43
CA ALA A 206 -23.12 4.26 -28.37
C ALA A 206 -23.47 5.26 -29.50
N LEU A 207 -23.03 6.52 -29.36
CA LEU A 207 -23.18 7.53 -30.41
C LEU A 207 -22.10 7.35 -31.49
N PRO A 208 -22.45 7.44 -32.79
CA PRO A 208 -21.47 7.33 -33.88
C PRO A 208 -20.39 8.43 -33.77
N GLU A 209 -19.15 8.13 -34.17
CA GLU A 209 -17.96 8.99 -34.02
C GLU A 209 -18.18 10.45 -34.45
N SER A 210 -19.02 10.69 -35.47
CA SER A 210 -19.37 12.04 -35.95
C SER A 210 -20.15 12.89 -34.92
N ALA A 211 -20.83 12.27 -33.96
CA ALA A 211 -21.62 12.93 -32.92
C ALA A 211 -20.81 13.17 -31.62
N GLN A 212 -19.75 12.41 -31.37
CA GLN A 212 -18.89 12.58 -30.19
C GLN A 212 -18.07 13.88 -30.24
N ALA A 213 -17.63 14.31 -31.43
CA ALA A 213 -16.86 15.55 -31.62
C ALA A 213 -17.66 16.84 -31.32
N THR A 214 -18.99 16.81 -31.47
CA THR A 214 -19.83 17.99 -31.25
C THR A 214 -20.22 18.21 -29.78
N THR A 215 -20.21 17.16 -28.95
CA THR A 215 -20.54 17.29 -27.53
C THR A 215 -19.38 17.87 -26.72
N PHE A 216 -18.13 17.50 -27.02
CA PHE A 216 -16.94 18.03 -26.34
C PHE A 216 -16.69 19.52 -26.63
N GLN A 217 -17.00 19.99 -27.85
CA GLN A 217 -16.86 21.41 -28.19
C GLN A 217 -17.91 22.31 -27.52
N ARG A 218 -19.08 21.79 -27.13
CA ARG A 218 -20.16 22.61 -26.56
C ARG A 218 -19.93 22.98 -25.09
N GLY A 219 -19.08 22.24 -24.37
CA GLY A 219 -18.73 22.53 -22.97
C GLY A 219 -17.62 23.59 -22.77
N MET A 220 -16.77 23.83 -23.77
CA MET A 220 -15.65 24.78 -23.65
C MET A 220 -15.98 26.25 -23.97
N TYR A 221 -17.17 26.55 -24.52
CA TYR A 221 -17.56 27.91 -24.91
C TYR A 221 -18.72 28.51 -24.11
N ALA A 222 -19.16 27.85 -23.02
CA ALA A 222 -20.27 28.32 -22.19
C ALA A 222 -19.81 29.05 -20.89
N SER A 223 -18.66 29.70 -20.93
CA SER A 223 -18.22 30.64 -19.89
C SER A 223 -17.61 31.89 -20.55
N ALA A 224 -18.49 32.78 -20.99
CA ALA A 224 -18.21 34.19 -21.29
C ALA A 224 -19.34 35.02 -20.68
#